data_AF-A0A1E2SKW9-F1
#
_entry.id   AF-A0A1E2SKW9-F1
#
_cell.length_a   1.000
_cell.length_b   1.000
_cell.length_c   1.000
_cell.angle_alpha   90.00
_cell.angle_beta   90.00
_cell.angle_gamma   90.00
#
_symmetry.space_group_name_H-M   'P 1'
#
loop_
_entity.id
_entity.type
_entity.pdbx_description
1 polymer ?
#
loop_
_entity_poly.entity_id
_entity_poly.type
_entity_poly.pdbx_seq_one_letter_code
_entity_poly.pdbx_strand_id
1 'polypeptide(L)'
;MSTPPSAPRTPAAFAAALDSVRAVEARAELVIGEIPAPAQLAPFAVALAADVRPARHGDDSDLGIGRFILLYDPDEPEAWGGPFRVVCFAQAPLETEIGLDPFLADVAWSWLVDALDARHARYTAASGTATKIISTGFGELAKQGDGAQIELRASWSPQETGMAAHVEGWGELLCMLAGLPPTGEGVSLLSTRRTPRG
;
A
#
# COMPACT_ATOMS: atom_id res chain seq x y z
N MET A 1 17.18 -43.24 -17.80
CA MET A 1 16.50 -42.84 -16.56
C MET A 1 16.59 -41.33 -16.44
N SER A 2 15.52 -40.63 -16.76
CA SER A 2 15.46 -39.17 -16.64
C SER A 2 15.11 -38.81 -15.21
N THR A 3 16.03 -38.16 -14.50
CA THR A 3 15.78 -37.60 -13.18
C THR A 3 14.70 -36.51 -13.30
N PRO A 4 13.62 -36.53 -12.50
CA PRO A 4 12.66 -35.43 -12.53
C PRO A 4 13.37 -34.14 -12.08
N PRO A 5 13.03 -32.97 -12.66
CA PRO A 5 13.57 -31.71 -12.21
C PRO A 5 13.20 -31.52 -10.73
N SER A 6 14.21 -31.34 -9.88
CA SER A 6 14.02 -30.95 -8.49
C SER A 6 13.25 -29.63 -8.49
N ALA A 7 12.15 -29.56 -7.72
CA ALA A 7 11.48 -28.29 -7.48
C ALA A 7 12.51 -27.25 -7.00
N PRO A 8 12.45 -26.00 -7.49
CA PRO A 8 13.42 -24.99 -7.10
C PRO A 8 13.36 -24.81 -5.60
N ARG A 9 14.50 -25.02 -4.94
CA ARG A 9 14.63 -24.81 -3.50
C ARG A 9 14.55 -23.32 -3.24
N THR A 10 13.68 -22.89 -2.32
CA THR A 10 13.52 -21.48 -1.97
C THR A 10 14.88 -20.87 -1.55
N PRO A 11 15.33 -19.79 -2.21
CA PRO A 11 16.57 -19.10 -1.87
C PRO A 11 16.54 -18.55 -0.45
N ALA A 12 17.68 -18.60 0.25
CA ALA A 12 17.76 -18.17 1.65
C ALA A 12 17.37 -16.69 1.85
N ALA A 13 17.74 -15.82 0.90
CA ALA A 13 17.36 -14.40 0.94
C ALA A 13 15.83 -14.22 0.86
N PHE A 14 15.16 -14.96 -0.03
CA PHE A 14 13.70 -14.91 -0.14
C PHE A 14 13.01 -15.55 1.07
N ALA A 15 13.55 -16.64 1.62
CA ALA A 15 13.03 -17.24 2.84
C ALA A 15 13.09 -16.26 4.03
N ALA A 16 14.21 -15.56 4.21
CA ALA A 16 14.34 -14.52 5.24
C ALA A 16 13.36 -13.36 5.02
N ALA A 17 13.12 -12.97 3.77
CA ALA A 17 12.13 -11.96 3.43
C ALA A 17 10.70 -12.40 3.76
N LEU A 18 10.34 -13.66 3.49
CA LEU A 18 9.04 -14.23 3.87
C LEU A 18 8.84 -14.23 5.39
N ASP A 19 9.85 -14.64 6.14
CA ASP A 19 9.78 -14.63 7.60
C ASP A 19 9.60 -13.21 8.14
N SER A 20 10.28 -12.23 7.55
CA SER A 20 10.10 -10.82 7.89
C SER A 20 8.71 -10.29 7.55
N VAL A 21 8.12 -10.69 6.42
CA VAL A 21 6.74 -10.31 6.06
C VAL A 21 5.74 -10.88 7.05
N ARG A 22 5.90 -12.14 7.45
CA ARG A 22 4.99 -12.83 8.37
C ARG A 22 5.06 -12.32 9.80
N ALA A 23 6.18 -11.70 10.18
CA ALA A 23 6.37 -11.11 11.50
C ALA A 23 5.74 -9.71 11.66
N VAL A 24 5.19 -9.13 10.59
CA VAL A 24 4.57 -7.80 10.64
C VAL A 24 3.30 -7.82 11.47
N GLU A 25 3.23 -6.93 12.45
CA GLU A 25 2.01 -6.67 13.21
C GLU A 25 1.28 -5.45 12.63
N ALA A 26 0.11 -5.69 12.05
CA ALA A 26 -0.72 -4.62 11.53
C ALA A 26 -1.39 -3.83 12.66
N ARG A 27 -1.63 -2.54 12.40
CA ARG A 27 -2.51 -1.70 13.24
C ARG A 27 -3.93 -2.27 13.28
N ALA A 28 -4.67 -1.96 14.33
CA ALA A 28 -5.99 -2.52 14.61
C ALA A 28 -7.02 -2.26 13.50
N GLU A 29 -6.88 -1.15 12.76
CA GLU A 29 -7.76 -0.78 11.65
C GLU A 29 -7.39 -1.49 10.34
N LEU A 30 -6.23 -2.12 10.24
CA LEU A 30 -5.72 -2.72 9.00
C LEU A 30 -5.70 -4.24 9.11
N VAL A 31 -6.45 -4.91 8.25
CA VAL A 31 -6.41 -6.38 8.14
C VAL A 31 -5.53 -6.75 6.96
N ILE A 32 -4.40 -7.41 7.23
CA ILE A 32 -3.47 -7.89 6.20
C ILE A 32 -3.55 -9.41 6.11
N GLY A 33 -3.62 -9.94 4.89
CA GLY A 33 -3.61 -11.38 4.64
C GLY A 33 -2.82 -11.76 3.39
N GLU A 34 -2.14 -12.91 3.42
CA GLU A 34 -1.46 -13.46 2.25
C GLU A 34 -2.49 -13.94 1.21
N ILE A 35 -2.25 -13.61 -0.06
CA ILE A 35 -3.08 -14.01 -1.21
C ILE A 35 -2.20 -14.70 -2.27
N PRO A 36 -2.79 -15.46 -3.21
CA PRO A 36 -2.03 -15.99 -4.33
C PRO A 36 -1.31 -14.87 -5.11
N ALA A 37 0.00 -15.00 -5.26
CA ALA A 37 0.79 -14.06 -6.05
C ALA A 37 0.47 -14.18 -7.56
N PRO A 38 0.53 -13.08 -8.33
CA PRO A 38 0.35 -13.15 -9.77
C PRO A 38 1.42 -14.05 -10.41
N ALA A 39 1.00 -14.87 -11.36
CA ALA A 39 1.91 -15.76 -12.06
C ALA A 39 2.87 -14.98 -12.98
N GLN A 40 4.05 -15.55 -13.22
CA GLN A 40 5.01 -15.12 -14.26
C GLN A 40 5.64 -13.73 -14.08
N LEU A 41 5.54 -13.10 -12.92
CA LEU A 41 6.26 -11.85 -12.65
C LEU A 41 7.72 -12.07 -12.24
N ALA A 42 8.00 -13.16 -11.53
CA ALA A 42 9.33 -13.52 -11.02
C ALA A 42 9.38 -15.03 -10.69
N PRO A 43 10.58 -15.63 -10.56
CA PRO A 43 10.72 -17.02 -10.10
C PRO A 43 10.15 -17.25 -8.70
N PHE A 44 10.21 -16.23 -7.82
CA PHE A 44 9.66 -16.29 -6.47
C PHE A 44 8.85 -15.02 -6.18
N ALA A 45 7.67 -15.18 -5.57
CA ALA A 45 6.82 -14.05 -5.22
C ALA A 45 5.95 -14.37 -4.00
N VAL A 46 5.61 -13.34 -3.23
CA VAL A 46 4.55 -13.36 -2.21
C VAL A 46 3.68 -12.13 -2.39
N ALA A 47 2.37 -12.29 -2.17
CA ALA A 47 1.42 -11.21 -2.28
C ALA A 47 0.57 -11.11 -1.02
N LEU A 48 0.29 -9.87 -0.61
CA LEU A 48 -0.58 -9.52 0.49
C LEU A 48 -1.75 -8.70 -0.07
N ALA A 49 -2.95 -8.94 0.45
CA ALA A 49 -4.05 -7.99 0.40
C ALA A 49 -4.15 -7.29 1.76
N ALA A 50 -4.64 -6.06 1.74
CA ALA A 50 -5.05 -5.39 2.96
C ALA A 50 -6.35 -4.60 2.77
N ASP A 51 -7.16 -4.60 3.81
CA ASP A 51 -8.42 -3.86 3.89
C ASP A 51 -8.40 -2.99 5.16
N VAL A 52 -8.74 -1.70 5.01
CA VAL A 52 -8.91 -0.77 6.13
C VAL A 52 -10.35 -0.88 6.62
N ARG A 53 -10.51 -1.27 7.88
CA ARG A 53 -11.80 -1.39 8.56
C ARG A 53 -12.01 -0.23 9.52
N PRO A 54 -13.23 0.35 9.61
CA PRO A 54 -13.52 1.37 10.59
C PRO A 54 -13.36 0.84 12.02
N ALA A 55 -12.70 1.62 12.88
CA ALA A 55 -12.50 1.28 14.29
C ALA A 55 -13.81 1.24 15.10
N ARG A 56 -14.92 1.76 14.57
CA ARG A 56 -16.24 1.78 15.22
C ARG A 56 -17.20 0.85 14.50
N HIS A 57 -17.82 -0.07 15.26
CA HIS A 57 -18.93 -0.90 14.79
C HIS A 57 -20.09 0.03 14.33
N GLY A 58 -20.38 0.09 13.04
CA GLY A 58 -21.56 0.78 12.53
C GLY A 58 -21.45 1.38 11.12
N ASP A 59 -20.24 1.64 10.61
CA ASP A 59 -20.03 2.05 9.22
C ASP A 59 -19.50 0.85 8.43
N ASP A 60 -20.26 0.38 7.43
CA ASP A 60 -19.91 -0.73 6.53
C ASP A 60 -19.12 -0.24 5.30
N SER A 61 -18.50 0.95 5.37
CA SER A 61 -17.83 1.54 4.21
C SER A 61 -16.41 0.98 4.07
N ASP A 62 -16.09 0.48 2.87
CA ASP A 62 -14.73 0.13 2.47
C ASP A 62 -13.87 1.41 2.48
N LEU A 63 -13.03 1.58 3.50
CA LEU A 63 -12.26 2.82 3.68
C LEU A 63 -11.00 2.85 2.80
N GLY A 64 -10.45 1.69 2.47
CA GLY A 64 -9.31 1.57 1.59
C GLY A 64 -8.87 0.12 1.43
N ILE A 65 -8.41 -0.22 0.24
CA ILE A 65 -7.89 -1.55 -0.09
C ILE A 65 -6.50 -1.44 -0.69
N GLY A 66 -5.69 -2.46 -0.51
CA GLY A 66 -4.37 -2.50 -1.09
C GLY A 66 -3.92 -3.89 -1.50
N ARG A 67 -2.90 -3.91 -2.36
CA ARG A 67 -2.09 -5.10 -2.63
C ARG A 67 -0.61 -4.75 -2.51
N PHE A 68 0.15 -5.65 -1.92
CA PHE A 68 1.60 -5.58 -1.84
C PHE A 68 2.17 -6.88 -2.40
N ILE A 69 3.01 -6.79 -3.42
CA ILE A 69 3.62 -7.95 -4.07
C ILE A 69 5.12 -7.79 -3.96
N LEU A 70 5.76 -8.72 -3.24
CA LEU A 70 7.21 -8.83 -3.20
C LEU A 70 7.64 -9.88 -4.23
N LEU A 71 8.47 -9.45 -5.17
CA LEU A 71 9.09 -10.27 -6.19
C LEU A 71 10.56 -10.50 -5.83
N TYR A 72 11.05 -11.70 -6.11
CA TYR A 72 12.46 -12.04 -5.99
C TYR A 72 12.93 -12.83 -7.22
N ASP A 73 14.04 -12.37 -7.78
CA ASP A 73 14.72 -13.00 -8.91
C ASP A 73 16.23 -13.01 -8.63
N PRO A 74 16.85 -14.21 -8.46
CA PRO A 74 18.28 -14.32 -8.20
C PRO A 74 19.16 -13.86 -9.38
N ASP A 75 18.59 -13.72 -10.58
CA ASP A 75 19.32 -13.22 -11.76
C ASP A 75 19.42 -11.68 -11.78
N GLU A 76 18.82 -10.99 -10.80
CA GLU A 76 18.88 -9.54 -10.61
C GLU A 76 18.58 -8.73 -11.90
N PRO A 77 17.32 -8.75 -12.38
CA PRO A 77 16.94 -8.02 -13.58
C PRO A 77 17.40 -6.56 -13.53
N GLU A 78 18.04 -6.07 -14.60
CA GLU A 78 18.64 -4.73 -14.63
C GLU A 78 17.63 -3.63 -14.25
N ALA A 79 16.37 -3.76 -14.71
CA ALA A 79 15.29 -2.82 -14.40
C ALA A 79 14.93 -2.73 -12.90
N TRP A 80 15.33 -3.72 -12.10
CA TRP A 80 15.12 -3.72 -10.65
C TRP A 80 16.30 -3.13 -9.91
N GLY A 81 17.52 -3.19 -10.44
CA GLY A 81 18.72 -2.74 -9.74
C GLY A 81 19.01 -3.52 -8.46
N GLY A 82 18.64 -4.81 -8.45
CA GLY A 82 18.82 -5.75 -7.33
C GLY A 82 17.88 -6.97 -7.45
N PRO A 83 17.97 -7.92 -6.51
CA PRO A 83 17.21 -9.17 -6.58
C PRO A 83 15.75 -9.04 -6.16
N PHE A 84 15.36 -7.93 -5.52
CA PHE A 84 14.02 -7.70 -5.01
C PHE A 84 13.32 -6.56 -5.75
N ARG A 85 12.01 -6.73 -5.97
CA ARG A 85 11.13 -5.67 -6.42
C ARG A 85 9.80 -5.75 -5.69
N VAL A 86 9.35 -4.61 -5.16
CA VAL A 86 7.98 -4.48 -4.67
C VAL A 86 7.13 -3.83 -5.75
N VAL A 87 5.92 -4.37 -5.93
CA VAL A 87 4.84 -3.74 -6.68
C VAL A 87 3.66 -3.59 -5.72
N CYS A 88 3.15 -2.37 -5.58
CA CYS A 88 2.00 -2.11 -4.71
C CYS A 88 0.88 -1.40 -5.46
N PHE A 89 -0.32 -1.63 -4.93
CA PHE A 89 -1.56 -0.98 -5.30
C PHE A 89 -2.23 -0.51 -4.02
N ALA A 90 -2.82 0.68 -4.04
CA ALA A 90 -3.64 1.22 -2.98
C ALA A 90 -4.80 2.00 -3.60
N GLN A 91 -5.99 1.84 -3.04
CA GLN A 91 -7.20 2.50 -3.52
C GLN A 91 -8.08 2.88 -2.34
N ALA A 92 -8.63 4.09 -2.38
CA ALA A 92 -9.60 4.54 -1.39
C ALA A 92 -10.67 5.43 -2.03
N PRO A 93 -11.94 5.33 -1.61
CA PRO A 93 -12.96 6.31 -1.95
C PRO A 93 -12.63 7.67 -1.32
N LEU A 94 -13.06 8.74 -1.97
CA LEU A 94 -12.84 10.11 -1.50
C LEU A 94 -14.13 10.91 -1.57
N GLU A 95 -14.20 11.95 -0.73
CA GLU A 95 -15.16 13.02 -0.95
C GLU A 95 -14.83 13.76 -2.26
N THR A 96 -15.87 14.12 -3.02
CA THR A 96 -15.72 14.74 -4.35
C THR A 96 -14.87 16.01 -4.32
N GLU A 97 -15.03 16.84 -3.28
CA GLU A 97 -14.24 18.07 -3.11
C GLU A 97 -12.74 17.79 -2.97
N ILE A 98 -12.37 16.73 -2.24
CA ILE A 98 -10.98 16.27 -2.08
C ILE A 98 -10.46 15.72 -3.41
N GLY A 99 -11.27 14.94 -4.14
CA GLY A 99 -10.89 14.39 -5.45
C GLY A 99 -10.55 15.47 -6.49
N LEU A 100 -11.16 16.64 -6.37
CA LEU A 100 -10.91 17.80 -7.25
C LEU A 100 -9.64 18.57 -6.89
N ASP A 101 -9.02 18.32 -5.73
CA ASP A 101 -7.78 18.99 -5.32
C ASP A 101 -6.64 18.69 -6.32
N PRO A 102 -6.00 19.71 -6.92
CA PRO A 102 -4.89 19.51 -7.84
C PRO A 102 -3.68 18.81 -7.22
N PHE A 103 -3.45 18.94 -5.90
CA PHE A 103 -2.26 18.42 -5.21
C PHE A 103 -2.42 17.01 -4.65
N LEU A 104 -3.64 16.46 -4.65
CA LEU A 104 -3.93 15.16 -4.05
C LEU A 104 -3.01 14.03 -4.56
N ALA A 105 -2.64 14.04 -5.84
CA ALA A 105 -1.74 13.05 -6.43
C ALA A 105 -0.31 13.14 -5.84
N ASP A 106 0.22 14.36 -5.72
CA ASP A 106 1.55 14.61 -5.15
C ASP A 106 1.57 14.27 -3.65
N VAL A 107 0.49 14.60 -2.94
CA VAL A 107 0.32 14.28 -1.52
C VAL A 107 0.28 12.78 -1.30
N ALA A 108 -0.52 12.03 -2.07
CA ALA A 108 -0.59 10.57 -1.96
C ALA A 108 0.76 9.89 -2.27
N TRP A 109 1.53 10.43 -3.22
CA TRP A 109 2.89 9.98 -3.48
C TRP A 109 3.82 10.26 -2.29
N SER A 110 3.79 11.49 -1.74
CA SER A 110 4.61 11.86 -0.58
C SER A 110 4.31 10.98 0.64
N TRP A 111 3.05 10.62 0.87
CA TRP A 111 2.66 9.72 1.95
C TRP A 111 3.32 8.34 1.85
N LEU A 112 3.47 7.77 0.66
CA LEU A 112 4.19 6.51 0.49
C LEU A 112 5.67 6.68 0.84
N VAL A 113 6.31 7.71 0.31
CA VAL A 113 7.74 7.98 0.53
C VAL A 113 8.02 8.23 2.01
N ASP A 114 7.27 9.14 2.62
CA ASP A 114 7.39 9.51 4.03
C ASP A 114 7.13 8.32 4.95
N ALA A 115 6.15 7.46 4.62
CA ALA A 115 5.86 6.27 5.41
C ALA A 115 7.00 5.23 5.36
N LEU A 116 7.63 5.05 4.19
CA LEU A 116 8.81 4.19 4.05
C LEU A 116 10.02 4.77 4.81
N ASP A 117 10.25 6.07 4.68
CA ASP A 117 11.37 6.78 5.30
C ASP A 117 11.25 6.82 6.84
N ALA A 118 10.04 7.06 7.36
CA ALA A 118 9.77 7.08 8.80
C ALA A 118 9.98 5.71 9.47
N ARG A 119 9.88 4.61 8.70
CA ARG A 119 10.20 3.25 9.14
C ARG A 119 11.64 2.83 8.81
N HIS A 120 12.44 3.75 8.25
CA HIS A 120 13.82 3.52 7.84
C HIS A 120 13.99 2.38 6.84
N ALA A 121 12.97 2.16 5.99
CA ALA A 121 13.04 1.16 4.93
C ALA A 121 14.13 1.54 3.92
N ARG A 122 15.04 0.61 3.58
CA ARG A 122 16.08 0.90 2.58
C ARG A 122 15.64 0.47 1.19
N TYR A 123 15.47 1.43 0.29
CA TYR A 123 15.03 1.18 -1.08
C TYR A 123 15.67 2.13 -2.10
N THR A 124 15.60 1.72 -3.35
CA THR A 124 15.92 2.55 -4.52
C THR A 124 14.83 2.42 -5.59
N ALA A 125 14.98 3.18 -6.68
CA ALA A 125 14.16 3.06 -7.88
C ALA A 125 12.64 3.12 -7.60
N ALA A 126 12.25 3.96 -6.64
CA ALA A 126 10.85 4.25 -6.36
C ALA A 126 10.23 4.99 -7.54
N SER A 127 9.07 4.49 -7.96
CA SER A 127 8.34 4.98 -9.11
C SER A 127 6.86 4.65 -8.95
N GLY A 128 5.97 5.42 -9.57
CA GLY A 128 4.55 5.16 -9.49
C GLY A 128 3.70 6.18 -10.21
N THR A 129 2.40 5.97 -10.11
CA THR A 129 1.35 6.84 -10.63
C THR A 129 0.23 6.94 -9.61
N ALA A 130 -0.25 8.16 -9.36
CA ALA A 130 -1.49 8.41 -8.65
C ALA A 130 -2.57 8.83 -9.65
N THR A 131 -3.67 8.10 -9.70
CA THR A 131 -4.80 8.34 -10.59
C THR A 131 -5.99 8.79 -9.77
N LYS A 132 -6.59 9.91 -10.16
CA LYS A 132 -7.84 10.42 -9.59
C LYS A 132 -8.98 10.09 -10.53
N ILE A 133 -10.03 9.48 -10.00
CA ILE A 133 -11.24 9.14 -10.75
C ILE A 133 -12.35 10.03 -10.20
N ILE A 134 -12.97 10.82 -11.07
CA ILE A 134 -14.15 11.64 -10.76
C ILE A 134 -15.30 11.14 -11.62
N SER A 135 -16.41 10.81 -10.99
CA SER A 135 -17.63 10.35 -11.66
C SER A 135 -18.77 11.29 -11.34
N THR A 136 -19.49 11.72 -12.37
CA THR A 136 -20.73 12.51 -12.23
C THR A 136 -21.91 11.64 -12.66
N GLY A 137 -22.89 11.50 -11.76
CA GLY A 137 -24.11 10.73 -12.03
C GLY A 137 -25.06 11.48 -12.97
N PHE A 138 -25.48 10.82 -14.07
CA PHE A 138 -26.53 11.33 -14.97
C PHE A 138 -27.67 10.31 -15.10
N GLY A 139 -28.86 10.78 -15.48
CA GLY A 139 -30.03 9.91 -15.69
C GLY A 139 -30.44 9.16 -14.42
N GLU A 140 -30.50 7.84 -14.47
CA GLU A 140 -30.85 6.99 -13.31
C GLU A 140 -29.84 7.09 -12.15
N LEU A 141 -28.58 7.40 -12.47
CA LEU A 141 -27.50 7.58 -11.47
C LEU A 141 -27.47 8.99 -10.89
N ALA A 142 -28.28 9.93 -11.39
CA ALA A 142 -28.31 11.31 -10.88
C ALA A 142 -28.68 11.37 -9.38
N LYS A 143 -29.42 10.37 -8.87
CA LYS A 143 -29.76 10.27 -7.44
C LYS A 143 -28.58 9.85 -6.56
N GLN A 144 -27.56 9.22 -7.14
CA GLN A 144 -26.34 8.80 -6.43
C GLN A 144 -25.33 9.95 -6.30
N GLY A 145 -25.44 10.98 -7.14
CA GLY A 145 -24.60 12.17 -7.09
C GLY A 145 -23.22 11.96 -7.74
N ASP A 146 -22.27 12.81 -7.34
CA ASP A 146 -20.89 12.72 -7.78
C ASP A 146 -20.07 11.83 -6.83
N GLY A 147 -19.06 11.16 -7.38
CA GLY A 147 -18.15 10.32 -6.62
C GLY A 147 -16.70 10.61 -6.99
N ALA A 148 -15.79 10.33 -6.05
CA ALA A 148 -14.36 10.40 -6.28
C ALA A 148 -13.64 9.20 -5.68
N GLN A 149 -12.52 8.85 -6.31
CA GLN A 149 -11.64 7.78 -5.86
C GLN A 149 -10.19 8.12 -6.22
N ILE A 150 -9.26 7.69 -5.38
CA ILE A 150 -7.83 7.70 -5.70
C ILE A 150 -7.30 6.28 -5.82
N GLU A 151 -6.40 6.08 -6.78
CA GLU A 151 -5.66 4.86 -6.99
C GLU A 151 -4.16 5.19 -7.08
N LEU A 152 -3.35 4.59 -6.20
CA LEU A 152 -1.90 4.64 -6.27
C LEU A 152 -1.38 3.28 -6.76
N ARG A 153 -0.58 3.31 -7.83
CA ARG A 153 0.27 2.18 -8.23
C ARG A 153 1.71 2.59 -8.06
N ALA A 154 2.48 1.83 -7.30
CA ALA A 154 3.89 2.13 -7.09
C ALA A 154 4.76 0.87 -7.14
N SER A 155 6.05 1.09 -7.32
CA SER A 155 7.04 0.04 -7.24
C SER A 155 8.39 0.62 -6.84
N TRP A 156 9.15 -0.15 -6.08
CA TRP A 156 10.48 0.20 -5.60
C TRP A 156 11.31 -1.06 -5.40
N SER A 157 12.62 -0.91 -5.23
CA SER A 157 13.55 -2.02 -5.06
C SER A 157 14.13 -2.01 -3.65
N PRO A 158 13.69 -2.93 -2.77
CA PRO A 158 14.32 -3.11 -1.45
C PRO A 158 15.81 -3.43 -1.57
N GLN A 159 16.61 -2.84 -0.68
CA GLN A 159 18.06 -3.07 -0.60
C GLN A 159 18.46 -4.02 0.54
N GLU A 160 17.48 -4.68 1.13
CA GLU A 160 17.62 -5.52 2.31
C GLU A 160 16.67 -6.71 2.26
N THR A 161 16.89 -7.71 3.12
CA THR A 161 16.00 -8.87 3.25
C THR A 161 14.89 -8.65 4.29
N GLY A 162 15.05 -7.66 5.18
CA GLY A 162 14.01 -7.27 6.13
C GLY A 162 12.89 -6.52 5.42
N MET A 163 11.70 -7.11 5.37
CA MET A 163 10.55 -6.56 4.64
C MET A 163 9.52 -5.86 5.52
N ALA A 164 9.70 -5.93 6.85
CA ALA A 164 8.73 -5.39 7.79
C ALA A 164 8.49 -3.88 7.57
N ALA A 165 9.56 -3.08 7.48
CA ALA A 165 9.46 -1.64 7.25
C ALA A 165 8.75 -1.29 5.93
N HIS A 166 8.93 -2.12 4.88
CA HIS A 166 8.27 -1.92 3.59
C HIS A 166 6.76 -2.23 3.64
N VAL A 167 6.38 -3.34 4.28
CA VAL A 167 4.97 -3.73 4.44
C VAL A 167 4.25 -2.74 5.36
N GLU A 168 4.90 -2.34 6.44
CA GLU A 168 4.37 -1.37 7.39
C GLU A 168 4.19 0.02 6.77
N GLY A 169 5.17 0.52 6.01
CA GLY A 169 5.04 1.79 5.30
C GLY A 169 3.90 1.78 4.27
N TRP A 170 3.73 0.66 3.56
CA TRP A 170 2.57 0.46 2.69
C TRP A 170 1.25 0.41 3.46
N GLY A 171 1.21 -0.26 4.61
CA GLY A 171 0.02 -0.29 5.48
C GLY A 171 -0.35 1.09 6.01
N GLU A 172 0.64 1.91 6.34
CA GLU A 172 0.44 3.30 6.78
C GLU A 172 -0.14 4.17 5.67
N LEU A 173 0.37 4.05 4.43
CA LEU A 173 -0.21 4.69 3.25
C LEU A 173 -1.71 4.36 3.12
N LEU A 174 -2.08 3.08 3.23
CA LEU A 174 -3.49 2.67 3.11
C LEU A 174 -4.37 3.36 4.15
N CYS A 175 -3.86 3.48 5.37
CA CYS A 175 -4.58 4.12 6.46
C CYS A 175 -4.73 5.64 6.23
N MET A 176 -3.67 6.30 5.75
CA MET A 176 -3.75 7.73 5.40
C MET A 176 -4.71 8.00 4.23
N LEU A 177 -4.70 7.15 3.20
CA LEU A 177 -5.66 7.23 2.09
C LEU A 177 -7.11 7.02 2.55
N ALA A 178 -7.29 6.16 3.57
CA ALA A 178 -8.56 5.93 4.25
C ALA A 178 -8.94 7.02 5.27
N GLY A 179 -8.15 8.09 5.39
CA GLY A 179 -8.41 9.21 6.30
C GLY A 179 -8.05 8.96 7.77
N LEU A 180 -7.36 7.86 8.08
CA LEU A 180 -6.83 7.59 9.42
C LEU A 180 -5.52 8.35 9.63
N PRO A 181 -5.30 8.90 10.84
CA PRO A 181 -4.07 9.60 11.14
C PRO A 181 -2.87 8.64 11.14
N PRO A 182 -1.68 9.13 10.79
CA PRO A 182 -0.46 8.34 10.91
C PRO A 182 -0.13 8.05 12.38
N THR A 183 0.57 6.94 12.62
CA THR A 183 0.95 6.42 13.94
C THR A 183 2.32 6.92 14.42
N GLY A 184 3.09 7.57 13.56
CA GLY A 184 4.41 8.13 13.90
C GLY A 184 4.36 9.36 14.82
N GLU A 185 5.37 9.52 15.66
CA GLU A 185 5.53 10.71 16.52
C GLU A 185 5.65 11.98 15.66
N GLY A 186 4.66 12.89 15.76
CA GLY A 186 4.81 14.23 15.21
C GLY A 186 3.54 15.00 14.88
N VAL A 187 2.38 14.36 14.74
CA VAL A 187 1.13 15.07 14.44
C VAL A 187 0.22 15.08 15.67
N SER A 188 0.53 15.95 16.63
CA SER A 188 -0.50 16.41 17.56
C SER A 188 -1.58 17.11 16.75
N LEU A 189 -2.74 16.48 16.63
CA LEU A 189 -3.94 17.10 16.07
C LEU A 189 -4.17 18.43 16.80
N LEU A 190 -4.00 19.54 16.08
CA LEU A 190 -4.41 20.86 16.55
C LEU A 190 -5.93 20.82 16.70
N SER A 191 -6.38 20.52 17.92
CA SER A 191 -7.79 20.57 18.27
C SER A 191 -8.29 22.00 18.06
N THR A 192 -9.07 22.21 17.01
CA THR A 192 -9.74 23.48 16.74
C THR A 192 -10.76 23.71 17.85
N ARG A 193 -10.34 24.38 18.92
CA ARG A 193 -11.20 24.74 20.04
C ARG A 193 -12.20 25.78 19.53
N ARG A 194 -13.41 25.34 19.20
CA ARG A 194 -14.52 26.20 18.82
C ARG A 194 -14.96 26.98 20.06
N THR A 195 -14.53 28.24 20.18
CA THR A 195 -14.95 29.15 21.24
C THR A 195 -16.45 29.43 21.09
N PRO A 196 -17.29 29.23 22.11
CA PRO A 196 -18.68 29.67 22.06
C PRO A 196 -18.68 31.19 22.16
N ARG A 197 -19.22 31.87 21.13
CA ARG A 197 -19.60 33.27 21.24
C ARG A 197 -20.88 33.33 22.07
N GLY A 198 -20.82 34.05 23.19
CA GLY A 198 -21.98 34.46 23.97
C GLY A 198 -22.78 35.56 23.30
#